data_AF-A0A7Y1UUK9-F1
#
_entry.id   AF-A0A7Y1UUK9-F1
#
_cell.length_a   1.000
_cell.length_b   1.000
_cell.length_c   1.000
_cell.angle_alpha   90.00
_cell.angle_beta   90.00
_cell.angle_gamma   90.00
#
_symmetry.space_group_name_H-M   'P 1'
#
loop_
_entity.id
_entity.type
_entity.pdbx_description
1 polymer ?
#
loop_
_entity_poly.entity_id
_entity_poly.type
_entity_poly.pdbx_seq_one_letter_code
_entity_poly.pdbx_strand_id
1 'polypeptide(L)'
;MISGIYLMFFYVPSPASAYGNIQSIQTNVAFGQYIRNVHRWSAHLMVIAVAAHMAKVFYRGAYKPPKEFNWVIGVVLLVLTLLMSFTGYLLPWD
;
A
#
# COMPACT_ATOMS: atom_id res chain seq x y z
N MET A 1 4.84 4.85 3.32
CA MET A 1 5.95 4.12 3.98
C MET A 1 6.05 4.47 5.47
N ILE A 2 6.28 5.74 5.83
CA ILE A 2 6.48 6.17 7.24
C ILE A 2 5.36 5.71 8.18
N SER A 3 4.10 5.92 7.78
CA SER A 3 2.93 5.47 8.56
C SER A 3 2.90 3.95 8.77
N GLY A 4 3.43 3.15 7.84
CA GLY A 4 3.48 1.69 7.97
C GLY A 4 4.54 1.25 8.96
N ILE A 5 5.73 1.85 8.89
CA ILE A 5 6.84 1.61 9.83
C ILE A 5 6.40 1.95 11.26
N TYR A 6 5.68 3.06 11.45
CA TYR A 6 5.13 3.42 12.76
C TYR A 6 4.19 2.35 13.32
N LEU A 7 3.26 1.85 12.50
CA LEU A 7 2.29 0.83 12.93
C LEU A 7 2.95 -0.53 13.23
N MET A 8 4.07 -0.85 12.58
CA MET A 8 4.79 -2.11 12.82
C MET A 8 5.32 -2.24 14.25
N PHE A 9 5.62 -1.14 14.95
CA PHE A 9 6.05 -1.20 16.35
C PHE A 9 4.94 -1.67 17.31
N PHE A 10 3.68 -1.67 16.87
CA PHE A 10 2.51 -2.02 17.68
C PHE A 10 1.73 -3.21 17.12
N TYR A 11 2.20 -3.82 16.03
CA TYR A 11 1.51 -4.92 15.34
C TYR A 11 2.37 -6.18 15.31
N VAL A 12 1.83 -7.27 15.88
CA VAL A 12 2.41 -8.61 15.77
C VAL A 12 1.62 -9.43 14.73
N PRO A 13 2.28 -9.95 13.67
CA PRO A 13 1.65 -10.76 12.62
C PRO A 13 1.39 -12.19 13.09
N SER A 14 0.50 -12.35 14.07
CA SER A 14 0.03 -13.67 14.56
C SER A 14 -1.49 -13.67 14.64
N PRO A 15 -2.19 -14.70 14.13
CA PRO A 15 -3.66 -14.79 14.16
C PRO A 15 -4.24 -14.63 15.57
N ALA A 16 -3.53 -15.10 16.59
CA ALA A 16 -3.98 -15.03 17.98
C ALA A 16 -3.97 -13.60 18.57
N SER A 17 -3.13 -12.71 18.03
CA SER A 17 -2.93 -11.35 18.57
C SER A 17 -3.32 -10.24 17.61
N ALA A 18 -3.46 -10.51 16.31
CA ALA A 18 -3.66 -9.51 15.26
C ALA A 18 -4.84 -8.58 15.55
N TYR A 19 -6.02 -9.15 15.85
CA TYR A 19 -7.23 -8.38 16.15
C TYR A 19 -7.07 -7.49 17.39
N GLY A 20 -6.53 -8.04 18.49
CA GLY A 20 -6.28 -7.28 19.73
C GLY A 20 -5.27 -6.15 19.55
N ASN A 21 -4.23 -6.36 18.74
CA ASN A 21 -3.26 -5.32 18.40
C ASN A 21 -3.91 -4.18 17.62
N ILE A 22 -4.80 -4.48 16.66
CA ILE A 22 -5.54 -3.46 15.92
C ILE A 22 -6.43 -2.64 16.84
N GLN A 23 -7.14 -3.26 17.79
CA GLN A 23 -7.92 -2.51 18.78
C GLN A 23 -7.02 -1.59 19.62
N SER A 24 -5.90 -2.11 20.13
CA SER A 24 -4.95 -1.31 20.92
C SER A 24 -4.38 -0.13 20.13
N ILE A 25 -4.07 -0.32 18.85
CA ILE A 25 -3.64 0.78 17.95
C ILE A 25 -4.73 1.84 17.81
N GLN A 26 -6.01 1.45 17.81
CA GLN A 26 -7.11 2.41 17.68
C GLN A 26 -7.40 3.17 18.97
N THR A 27 -7.22 2.56 20.14
CA THR A 27 -7.68 3.13 21.42
C THR A 27 -6.56 3.62 22.33
N ASN A 28 -5.40 2.95 22.33
CA ASN A 28 -4.36 3.12 23.35
C ASN A 28 -3.07 3.75 22.81
N VAL A 29 -2.84 3.67 21.49
CA VAL A 29 -1.66 4.25 20.85
C VAL A 29 -1.95 5.70 20.45
N ALA A 30 -1.09 6.63 20.88
CA ALA A 30 -1.21 8.04 20.53
C ALA A 30 -1.23 8.24 19.01
N PHE A 31 -2.27 8.90 18.49
CA PHE A 31 -2.52 9.06 17.04
C PHE A 31 -2.67 7.75 16.25
N GLY A 32 -2.76 6.58 16.89
CA GLY A 32 -2.72 5.29 16.20
C GLY A 32 -3.87 5.11 15.19
N GLN A 33 -5.11 5.48 15.56
CA GLN A 33 -6.24 5.47 14.64
C GLN A 33 -6.03 6.41 13.43
N TYR A 34 -5.51 7.62 13.69
CA TYR A 34 -5.22 8.60 12.64
C TYR A 34 -4.16 8.09 11.67
N ILE A 35 -3.03 7.60 12.18
CA ILE A 35 -1.94 7.07 11.35
C ILE A 35 -2.38 5.84 10.56
N ARG A 36 -3.22 4.97 11.15
CA ARG A 36 -3.83 3.84 10.45
C ARG A 36 -4.73 4.28 9.30
N ASN A 37 -5.56 5.29 9.52
CA ASN A 37 -6.41 5.84 8.46
C ASN A 37 -5.57 6.48 7.35
N VAL A 38 -4.55 7.26 7.71
CA VAL A 38 -3.59 7.82 6.74
C VAL A 38 -2.90 6.72 5.94
N HIS A 39 -2.46 5.64 6.59
CA HIS A 39 -1.83 4.51 5.90
C HIS A 39 -2.78 3.86 4.88
N ARG A 40 -4.01 3.58 5.29
CA ARG A 40 -5.05 3.00 4.42
C ARG A 40 -5.38 3.90 3.23
N TRP A 41 -5.67 5.17 3.47
CA TRP A 41 -5.99 6.13 2.41
C TRP A 41 -4.81 6.34 1.46
N SER A 42 -3.59 6.40 1.99
CA SER A 42 -2.37 6.52 1.16
C SER A 42 -2.18 5.30 0.26
N ALA A 43 -2.49 4.09 0.73
CA ALA A 43 -2.41 2.87 -0.07
C ALA A 43 -3.39 2.91 -1.25
N HIS A 44 -4.64 3.32 -1.03
CA HIS A 44 -5.63 3.48 -2.10
C HIS A 44 -5.23 4.56 -3.11
N LEU A 45 -4.77 5.72 -2.63
CA LEU A 45 -4.29 6.80 -3.49
C LEU A 45 -3.08 6.39 -4.32
N MET A 46 -2.17 5.59 -3.76
CA MET A 46 -1.01 5.05 -4.49
C MET A 46 -1.45 4.14 -5.64
N VAL A 47 -2.38 3.21 -5.39
CA VAL A 47 -2.90 2.32 -6.46
C VAL A 47 -3.54 3.13 -7.59
N ILE A 48 -4.39 4.11 -7.24
CA ILE A 48 -5.04 4.98 -8.22
C ILE A 48 -4.01 5.81 -9.00
N ALA A 49 -3.04 6.40 -8.31
CA ALA A 49 -2.01 7.24 -8.93
C ALA A 49 -1.11 6.46 -9.89
N VAL A 50 -0.69 5.24 -9.51
CA VAL A 50 0.12 4.37 -10.38
C VAL A 50 -0.70 3.91 -11.59
N ALA A 51 -1.96 3.51 -11.39
CA ALA A 51 -2.84 3.15 -12.51
C ALA A 51 -3.04 4.33 -13.49
N ALA A 52 -3.30 5.53 -12.98
CA ALA A 52 -3.43 6.74 -13.79
C ALA A 52 -2.10 7.11 -14.50
N HIS A 53 -0.96 6.91 -13.83
CA HIS A 53 0.36 7.10 -14.43
C HIS A 53 0.60 6.14 -15.59
N MET A 54 0.29 4.85 -15.42
CA MET A 54 0.41 3.84 -16.47
C MET A 54 -0.49 4.15 -17.66
N ALA A 55 -1.74 4.55 -17.41
CA ALA A 55 -2.66 5.00 -18.45
C ALA A 55 -2.11 6.20 -19.22
N LYS A 56 -1.55 7.20 -18.53
CA LYS A 56 -0.93 8.37 -19.18
C LYS A 56 0.26 7.98 -20.07
N VAL A 57 1.13 7.08 -19.62
CA VAL A 57 2.29 6.60 -20.40
C VAL A 57 1.83 5.85 -21.64
N PHE A 58 0.77 5.03 -21.52
CA PHE A 58 0.15 4.33 -22.62
C PHE A 58 -0.45 5.29 -23.65
N TYR A 59 -1.30 6.24 -23.22
CA TYR A 59 -1.95 7.21 -24.12
C TYR A 59 -0.96 8.11 -24.85
N ARG A 60 0.17 8.46 -24.21
CA ARG A 60 1.23 9.26 -24.84
C ARG A 60 2.17 8.44 -25.74
N GLY A 61 1.99 7.11 -25.81
CA GLY A 61 2.89 6.23 -26.56
C GLY A 61 4.33 6.23 -26.04
N ALA A 62 4.54 6.64 -24.78
CA ALA A 62 5.88 6.85 -24.21
C ALA A 62 6.62 5.54 -23.88
N TYR A 63 5.96 4.40 -24.08
CA TYR A 63 6.53 3.05 -23.97
C TYR A 63 7.27 2.59 -25.25
N LYS A 64 7.12 3.31 -26.37
CA LYS A 64 7.78 2.99 -27.65
C LYS A 64 9.31 3.11 -27.54
N PRO A 65 10.07 2.52 -28.49
CA PRO A 65 11.53 2.63 -28.53
C PRO A 65 12.02 4.07 -28.34
N PRO A 66 13.09 4.32 -27.55
CA PRO A 66 13.98 3.38 -26.88
C PRO A 66 13.58 3.04 -25.42
N LYS A 67 12.33 3.26 -25.01
CA LYS A 67 11.90 3.22 -23.59
C LYS A 67 11.12 1.95 -23.18
N GLU A 68 11.21 0.90 -23.98
CA GLU A 68 10.47 -0.36 -23.78
C GLU A 68 10.81 -1.03 -22.45
N PHE A 69 12.09 -0.99 -22.04
CA PHE A 69 12.54 -1.54 -20.77
C PHE A 69 11.89 -0.84 -19.56
N ASN A 70 11.76 0.48 -19.61
CA ASN A 70 11.10 1.25 -18.54
C ASN A 70 9.61 0.93 -18.45
N TRP A 71 8.97 0.59 -19.58
CA TRP A 71 7.59 0.14 -19.59
C TRP A 71 7.41 -1.19 -18.87
N VAL A 72 8.29 -2.16 -19.12
CA VAL A 72 8.27 -3.46 -18.43
C VAL A 72 8.45 -3.27 -16.93
N ILE A 73 9.40 -2.43 -16.49
CA ILE A 73 9.57 -2.08 -15.08
C ILE A 73 8.27 -1.47 -14.52
N GLY A 74 7.64 -0.54 -15.23
CA GLY A 74 6.37 0.07 -14.81
C GLY A 74 5.26 -0.95 -14.61
N VAL A 75 5.12 -1.92 -15.51
CA VAL A 75 4.14 -3.01 -15.40
C VAL A 75 4.43 -3.90 -14.19
N VAL A 76 5.70 -4.28 -13.97
CA VAL A 76 6.09 -5.07 -12.79
C VAL A 76 5.78 -4.31 -11.49
N LEU A 77 6.09 -3.02 -11.42
CA LEU A 77 5.80 -2.19 -10.26
C LEU A 77 4.30 -2.03 -10.01
N LEU A 78 3.47 -1.96 -11.06
CA LEU A 78 2.01 -1.96 -10.93
C LEU A 78 1.52 -3.26 -10.28
N VAL A 79 1.99 -4.42 -10.75
CA VAL A 79 1.64 -5.73 -10.18
C VAL A 79 2.07 -5.82 -8.72
N LEU A 80 3.30 -5.43 -8.40
CA LEU A 80 3.79 -5.41 -7.01
C LEU A 80 2.98 -4.48 -6.11
N THR A 81 2.56 -3.32 -6.62
CA THR A 81 1.70 -2.37 -5.88
C THR A 81 0.34 -2.99 -5.56
N LEU A 82 -0.27 -3.68 -6.52
CA LEU A 82 -1.55 -4.38 -6.32
C LEU A 82 -1.41 -5.54 -5.32
N LEU A 83 -0.34 -6.33 -5.43
CA LEU A 83 -0.05 -7.42 -4.51
C LEU A 83 0.13 -6.91 -3.08
N MET A 84 0.93 -5.86 -2.87
CA MET A 84 1.11 -5.25 -1.55
C MET A 84 -0.19 -4.67 -0.98
N SER A 85 -1.02 -4.05 -1.82
CA SER A 85 -2.35 -3.56 -1.40
C SER A 85 -3.27 -4.70 -0.98
N PHE A 86 -3.24 -5.83 -1.67
CA PHE A 86 -4.03 -7.02 -1.35
C PHE A 86 -3.54 -7.69 -0.05
N THR A 87 -2.24 -7.99 0.07
CA THR A 87 -1.70 -8.65 1.27
C THR A 87 -1.83 -7.76 2.51
N GLY A 88 -1.71 -6.43 2.35
CA GLY A 88 -1.90 -5.49 3.44
C GLY A 88 -3.35 -5.43 3.97
N TYR A 89 -4.34 -5.68 3.10
CA TYR A 89 -5.75 -5.74 3.50
C TYR A 89 -6.04 -6.93 4.43
N LEU A 90 -5.29 -8.02 4.32
CA LEU A 90 -5.49 -9.25 5.11
C LEU A 90 -4.92 -9.16 6.55
N LEU A 91 -4.10 -8.16 6.85
CA LEU A 91 -3.41 -8.03 8.15
C LEU A 91 -4.33 -7.81 9.37
N PRO A 92 -5.46 -7.08 9.29
CA PRO A 92 -6.31 -6.85 10.45
C PRO A 92 -6.95 -8.10 11.03
N TRP A 93 -7.03 -9.18 10.23
CA TRP A 93 -7.60 -10.47 10.61
C TRP A 93 -9.01 -10.32 11.22
N ASP A 94 -9.82 -9.47 10.57
CA ASP A 94 -11.23 -9.23 10.86
C ASP A 94 -12.17 -10.29 10.27
#